data_AF-A0A7D4C3L8-F1
#
_entry.id   AF-A0A7D4C3L8-F1
#
_cell.length_a   1.000
_cell.length_b   1.000
_cell.length_c   1.000
_cell.angle_alpha   90.00
_cell.angle_beta   90.00
_cell.angle_gamma   90.00
#
_symmetry.space_group_name_H-M   'P 1'
#
loop_
_entity.id
_entity.type
_entity.pdbx_description
1 polymer ?
#
loop_
_entity_poly.entity_id
_entity_poly.type
_entity_poly.pdbx_seq_one_letter_code
_entity_poly.pdbx_strand_id
1 'polypeptide(L)'
;MRGTLASYQARNDEQVYDAFVLRPEGSAAPDTIHFPRHLGQQLTSAVKAGSTVTVTGFRQAGPDGRSHFHFVSLASGGQTVRDTPPVRPTTPPTEEAATVRGTIRELRRGPRGEVRSLVLSDQSILQLPPRAVEQLADKLTTGASLEATGTLRAAHPGEAMARTTPVRIVRAETLTLGGNKYLVR
;
A
#
# COMPACT_ATOMS: atom_id res chain seq x y z
N MET A 1 -1.36 7.58 23.67
CA MET A 1 -0.66 6.35 24.09
C MET A 1 0.84 6.54 23.90
N ARG A 2 1.67 6.00 24.80
CA ARG A 2 3.13 6.09 24.74
C ARG A 2 3.73 4.69 24.60
N GLY A 3 4.79 4.56 23.82
CA GLY A 3 5.43 3.28 23.53
C GLY A 3 6.63 3.41 22.62
N THR A 4 7.18 2.27 22.20
CA THR A 4 8.26 2.20 21.22
C THR A 4 7.71 1.86 19.84
N LEU A 5 8.05 2.66 18.83
CA LEU A 5 7.76 2.31 17.43
C LEU A 5 8.65 1.14 17.03
N ALA A 6 8.07 -0.03 16.79
CA ALA A 6 8.82 -1.24 16.51
C ALA A 6 9.19 -1.39 15.03
N SER A 7 8.24 -1.14 14.12
CA SER A 7 8.47 -1.25 12.67
C SER A 7 7.35 -0.58 11.89
N TYR A 8 7.67 0.03 10.75
CA TYR A 8 6.69 0.43 9.76
C TYR A 8 6.18 -0.78 8.97
N GLN A 9 4.93 -0.73 8.52
CA GLN A 9 4.26 -1.77 7.75
C GLN A 9 3.51 -1.17 6.57
N ALA A 10 3.59 -1.84 5.42
CA ALA A 10 2.68 -1.60 4.30
C ALA A 10 1.66 -2.73 4.28
N ARG A 11 0.43 -2.44 4.69
CA ARG A 11 -0.67 -3.41 4.77
C ARG A 11 -1.62 -3.32 3.57
N ASN A 12 -1.24 -2.53 2.56
CA ASN A 12 -1.93 -2.39 1.29
C ASN A 12 -1.20 -3.07 0.14
N ASP A 13 -1.93 -3.24 -0.96
CA ASP A 13 -1.45 -3.89 -2.18
C ASP A 13 -0.43 -3.04 -2.96
N GLU A 14 -0.22 -1.79 -2.57
CA GLU A 14 0.67 -0.87 -3.26
C GLU A 14 2.04 -0.77 -2.59
N GLN A 15 2.26 -1.54 -1.52
CA GLN A 15 3.50 -1.50 -0.73
C GLN A 15 3.81 -0.09 -0.20
N VAL A 16 2.79 0.73 0.03
CA VAL A 16 2.91 2.04 0.65
C VAL A 16 2.84 1.87 2.17
N TYR A 17 3.71 2.51 2.94
CA TYR A 17 3.58 2.50 4.39
C TYR A 17 2.29 3.20 4.82
N ASP A 18 1.46 2.47 5.58
CA ASP A 18 0.16 2.92 6.09
C ASP A 18 -0.09 2.51 7.54
N ALA A 19 0.88 1.85 8.17
CA ALA A 19 0.83 1.48 9.57
C ALA A 19 2.22 1.37 10.20
N PHE A 20 2.27 1.36 11.52
CA PHE A 20 3.44 0.90 12.28
C PHE A 20 3.00 0.05 13.48
N VAL A 21 3.90 -0.80 13.95
CA VAL A 21 3.72 -1.53 15.22
C VAL A 21 4.16 -0.63 16.36
N LEU A 22 3.27 -0.39 17.31
CA LEU A 22 3.57 0.25 18.58
C LEU A 22 3.69 -0.81 19.67
N ARG A 23 4.82 -0.86 20.36
CA ARG A 23 4.94 -1.60 21.62
C ARG A 23 4.63 -0.63 22.76
N PRO A 24 3.45 -0.68 23.38
CA PRO A 24 3.11 0.22 24.48
C PRO A 24 4.08 0.04 25.66
N GLU A 25 4.34 1.10 26.41
CA GLU A 25 5.08 0.98 27.68
C GLU A 25 4.30 0.07 28.65
N GLY A 26 5.00 -0.83 29.34
CA GLY A 26 4.41 -1.85 30.21
C GLY A 26 4.30 -3.23 29.54
N SER A 27 3.42 -4.08 30.07
CA SER A 27 3.26 -5.49 29.62
C SER A 27 2.10 -5.70 28.64
N ALA A 28 1.61 -4.64 28.00
CA ALA A 28 0.53 -4.76 27.02
C ALA A 28 1.05 -5.30 25.67
N ALA A 29 0.18 -6.01 24.94
CA ALA A 29 0.52 -6.58 23.64
C ALA A 29 0.82 -5.47 22.61
N PRO A 30 1.69 -5.73 21.60
CA PRO A 30 1.92 -4.80 20.51
C PRO A 30 0.62 -4.49 19.75
N ASP A 31 0.43 -3.23 19.38
CA ASP A 31 -0.72 -2.77 18.60
C ASP A 31 -0.27 -2.27 17.21
N THR A 32 -1.12 -2.46 16.21
CA THR A 32 -0.87 -1.94 14.85
C THR A 32 -1.64 -0.64 14.68
N ILE A 33 -0.90 0.45 14.52
CA ILE A 33 -1.45 1.79 14.38
C ILE A 33 -1.44 2.18 12.92
N HIS A 34 -2.63 2.30 12.34
CA HIS A 34 -2.80 2.79 10.98
C HIS A 34 -2.69 4.32 10.94
N PHE A 35 -2.09 4.83 9.87
CA PHE A 35 -1.98 6.26 9.59
C PHE A 35 -2.31 6.55 8.12
N PRO A 36 -2.77 7.76 7.78
CA PRO A 36 -3.01 8.15 6.40
C PRO A 36 -1.73 8.11 5.55
N ARG A 37 -1.83 7.54 4.34
CA ARG A 37 -0.71 7.36 3.40
C ARG A 37 0.19 8.59 3.19
N HIS A 38 -0.37 9.81 3.21
CA HIS A 38 0.36 11.05 2.97
C HIS A 38 1.31 11.42 4.12
N LEU A 39 1.21 10.75 5.26
CA LEU A 39 2.15 10.90 6.37
C LEU A 39 3.37 9.99 6.26
N GLY A 40 3.40 9.06 5.29
CA GLY A 40 4.46 8.05 5.18
C GLY A 40 5.86 8.66 5.17
N GLN A 41 6.12 9.66 4.31
CA GLN A 41 7.43 10.32 4.22
C GLN A 41 7.80 11.06 5.50
N GLN A 42 6.85 11.84 6.06
CA GLN A 42 7.10 12.62 7.26
C GLN A 42 7.40 11.70 8.46
N LEU A 43 6.62 10.64 8.66
CA LEU A 43 6.81 9.71 9.76
C LEU A 43 8.13 8.95 9.64
N THR A 44 8.39 8.31 8.49
CA THR A 44 9.61 7.51 8.26
C THR A 44 10.90 8.35 8.29
N SER A 45 10.81 9.65 8.00
CA SER A 45 11.94 10.59 8.09
C SER A 45 12.15 11.10 9.51
N ALA A 46 11.08 11.50 10.21
CA ALA A 46 11.16 12.08 11.54
C ALA A 46 11.40 11.05 12.64
N VAL A 47 10.88 9.83 12.49
CA VAL A 47 10.87 8.82 13.57
C VAL A 47 11.29 7.46 13.05
N LYS A 48 12.36 6.92 13.63
CA LYS A 48 12.90 5.60 13.28
C LYS A 48 12.30 4.51 14.16
N ALA A 49 12.39 3.27 13.69
CA ALA A 49 12.13 2.11 14.53
C ALA A 49 13.09 2.10 15.73
N GLY A 50 12.57 1.73 16.91
CA GLY A 50 13.25 1.80 18.19
C GLY A 50 13.04 3.10 18.95
N SER A 51 12.50 4.15 18.33
CA SER A 51 12.22 5.43 19.02
C SER A 51 11.03 5.32 19.97
N THR A 52 11.14 5.97 21.12
CA THR A 52 10.01 6.20 22.03
C THR A 52 9.12 7.30 21.47
N VAL A 53 7.84 6.98 21.30
CA VAL A 53 6.84 7.85 20.68
C VAL A 53 5.63 8.04 21.58
N THR A 54 5.00 9.21 21.47
CA THR A 54 3.66 9.45 21.98
C THR A 54 2.72 9.62 20.80
N VAL A 55 1.74 8.74 20.69
CA VAL A 55 0.74 8.74 19.62
C VAL A 55 -0.59 9.24 20.17
N THR A 56 -1.19 10.19 19.47
CA THR A 56 -2.53 10.70 19.75
C THR A 56 -3.49 10.29 18.65
N GLY A 57 -4.70 9.92 19.04
CA GLY A 57 -5.75 9.48 18.15
C GLY A 57 -6.96 9.03 18.94
N PHE A 58 -7.99 8.57 18.24
CA PHE A 58 -9.23 8.09 18.84
C PHE A 58 -9.68 6.81 18.15
N ARG A 59 -10.40 5.95 18.87
CA ARG A 59 -10.98 4.74 18.31
C ARG A 59 -12.44 5.00 17.95
N GLN A 60 -12.82 4.62 16.74
CA GLN A 60 -14.20 4.72 16.27
C GLN A 60 -14.69 3.34 15.86
N ALA A 61 -15.86 2.94 16.37
CA ALA A 61 -16.51 1.72 15.91
C ALA A 61 -17.10 1.93 14.51
N GLY A 62 -16.80 1.01 13.60
CA GLY A 62 -17.39 0.94 12.28
C GLY A 62 -18.77 0.27 12.31
N PRO A 63 -19.53 0.35 11.20
CA PRO A 63 -20.84 -0.30 11.06
C PRO A 63 -20.78 -1.83 11.21
N ASP A 64 -19.60 -2.42 11.02
CA ASP A 64 -19.31 -3.85 11.17
C ASP A 64 -18.92 -4.24 12.62
N GLY A 65 -19.04 -3.32 13.57
CA GLY A 65 -18.67 -3.51 14.98
C GLY A 65 -17.16 -3.51 15.24
N ARG A 66 -16.33 -3.30 14.21
CA ARG A 66 -14.87 -3.27 14.36
C ARG A 66 -14.41 -1.88 14.76
N SER A 67 -13.49 -1.80 15.70
CA SER A 67 -12.92 -0.52 16.14
C SER A 67 -11.69 -0.15 15.31
N HIS A 68 -11.74 1.00 14.65
CA HIS A 68 -10.64 1.57 13.88
C HIS A 68 -9.96 2.69 14.67
N PHE A 69 -8.63 2.66 14.72
CA PHE A 69 -7.86 3.77 15.29
C PHE A 69 -7.67 4.87 14.24
N HIS A 70 -8.16 6.07 14.56
CA HIS A 70 -7.93 7.29 13.80
C HIS A 70 -6.71 8.01 14.35
N PHE A 71 -5.65 8.06 13.55
CA PHE A 71 -4.42 8.76 13.88
C PHE A 71 -4.61 10.28 13.83
N VAL A 72 -4.07 10.99 14.83
CA VAL A 72 -4.08 12.47 14.89
C VAL A 72 -2.66 13.03 14.88
N SER A 73 -1.77 12.48 15.71
CA SER A 73 -0.37 12.90 15.72
C SER A 73 0.55 11.85 16.33
N LEU A 74 1.85 12.01 16.04
CA LEU A 74 2.94 11.27 16.67
C LEU A 74 4.04 12.25 17.07
N ALA A 75 4.49 12.17 18.32
CA ALA A 75 5.59 12.97 18.86
C ALA A 75 6.75 12.08 19.32
N SER A 76 7.98 12.50 19.05
CA SER A 76 9.23 11.83 19.46
C SER A 76 10.36 12.85 19.57
N GLY A 77 11.09 12.87 20.68
CA GLY A 77 12.31 13.68 20.81
C GLY A 77 12.16 15.18 20.48
N GLY A 78 10.99 15.77 20.77
CA GLY A 78 10.68 17.17 20.45
C GLY A 78 10.11 17.41 19.04
N GLN A 79 10.14 16.42 18.16
CA GLN A 79 9.45 16.48 16.86
C GLN A 79 8.00 16.01 16.99
N THR A 80 7.08 16.67 16.29
CA THR A 80 5.67 16.24 16.20
C THR A 80 5.23 16.22 14.75
N VAL A 81 4.74 15.07 14.30
CA VAL A 81 4.06 14.90 13.02
C VAL A 81 2.56 14.87 13.29
N ARG A 82 1.82 15.81 12.72
CA ARG A 82 0.36 15.90 12.85
C ARG A 82 -0.30 15.52 11.53
N ASP A 83 -1.41 14.81 11.60
CA ASP A 83 -2.23 14.59 10.42
C ASP A 83 -2.80 15.91 9.92
N THR A 84 -2.27 16.37 8.80
CA THR A 84 -2.77 17.50 8.02
C THR A 84 -3.08 16.97 6.62
N PRO A 85 -4.36 16.95 6.20
CA PRO A 85 -4.71 16.48 4.87
C PRO A 85 -3.95 17.23 3.77
N PRO A 86 -3.49 16.53 2.71
CA PRO A 86 -2.78 17.19 1.62
C PRO A 86 -3.73 18.13 0.86
N VAL A 87 -3.18 19.23 0.35
CA VAL A 87 -3.89 20.11 -0.57
C VAL A 87 -4.23 19.33 -1.83
N ARG A 88 -5.49 19.36 -2.24
CA ARG A 88 -5.93 18.71 -3.48
C ARG A 88 -5.22 19.37 -4.67
N PRO A 89 -4.57 18.59 -5.56
CA PRO A 89 -4.01 19.15 -6.79
C PRO A 89 -5.10 19.80 -7.63
N THR A 90 -4.82 20.97 -8.20
CA THR A 90 -5.72 21.67 -9.14
C THR A 90 -5.70 21.02 -10.52
N THR A 91 -4.62 20.32 -10.86
CA THR A 91 -4.47 19.59 -12.13
C THR A 91 -4.46 18.09 -11.85
N PRO A 92 -5.20 17.26 -12.60
CA PRO A 92 -5.06 15.82 -12.54
C PRO A 92 -3.62 15.40 -12.83
N PRO A 93 -3.09 14.37 -12.16
CA PRO A 93 -1.79 13.83 -12.52
C PRO A 93 -1.83 13.32 -13.96
N THR A 94 -0.77 13.58 -14.72
CA THR A 94 -0.60 13.03 -16.07
C THR A 94 -0.51 11.51 -15.98
N GLU A 95 -1.33 10.81 -16.76
CA GLU A 95 -1.23 9.36 -16.89
C GLU A 95 -0.07 9.00 -17.82
N GLU A 96 0.89 8.25 -17.31
CA GLU A 96 2.04 7.78 -18.08
C GLU A 96 1.77 6.36 -18.58
N ALA A 97 1.82 6.15 -19.89
CA ALA A 97 1.67 4.82 -20.46
C ALA A 97 2.84 3.91 -20.07
N ALA A 98 2.53 2.66 -19.72
CA ALA A 98 3.51 1.67 -19.30
C ALA A 98 3.22 0.31 -19.95
N THR A 99 4.30 -0.33 -20.39
CA THR A 99 4.31 -1.75 -20.76
C THR A 99 5.18 -2.52 -19.78
N VAL A 100 4.68 -3.63 -19.28
CA VAL A 100 5.40 -4.56 -18.40
C VAL A 100 5.33 -5.97 -18.95
N ARG A 101 6.45 -6.68 -18.86
CA ARG A 101 6.59 -8.06 -19.32
C ARG A 101 7.30 -8.85 -18.24
N GLY A 102 6.82 -10.03 -17.93
CA GLY A 102 7.45 -10.86 -16.93
C GLY A 102 6.59 -12.04 -16.52
N THR A 103 7.08 -12.74 -15.50
CA THR A 103 6.42 -13.92 -14.96
C THR A 103 5.73 -13.55 -13.66
N ILE A 104 4.51 -14.05 -13.44
CA ILE A 104 3.79 -13.89 -12.17
C ILE A 104 4.59 -14.60 -11.08
N ARG A 105 5.09 -13.83 -10.11
CA ARG A 105 5.77 -14.34 -8.92
C ARG A 105 4.79 -14.62 -7.79
N GLU A 106 3.79 -13.75 -7.64
CA GLU A 106 2.83 -13.84 -6.53
C GLU A 106 1.49 -13.23 -6.96
N LEU A 107 0.39 -13.85 -6.50
CA LEU A 107 -0.94 -13.28 -6.57
C LEU A 107 -1.31 -12.73 -5.19
N ARG A 108 -1.42 -11.41 -5.06
CA ARG A 108 -1.86 -10.80 -3.81
C ARG A 108 -3.37 -10.80 -3.72
N ARG A 109 -3.85 -11.37 -2.62
CA ARG A 109 -5.28 -11.50 -2.33
C ARG A 109 -5.72 -10.52 -1.25
N GLY A 110 -6.93 -10.00 -1.42
CA GLY A 110 -7.61 -9.21 -0.42
C GLY A 110 -8.13 -10.06 0.74
N PRO A 111 -8.74 -9.41 1.75
CA PRO A 111 -9.26 -10.08 2.93
C PRO A 111 -10.37 -11.10 2.65
N ARG A 112 -11.04 -11.04 1.48
CA ARG A 112 -12.08 -12.00 1.08
C ARG A 112 -11.53 -13.09 0.15
N GLY A 113 -10.21 -13.15 -0.04
CA GLY A 113 -9.54 -14.14 -0.90
C GLY A 113 -9.51 -13.77 -2.38
N GLU A 114 -10.08 -12.63 -2.76
CA GLU A 114 -10.09 -12.11 -4.13
C GLU A 114 -8.69 -11.64 -4.55
N VAL A 115 -8.23 -11.97 -5.76
CA VAL A 115 -6.95 -11.46 -6.25
C VAL A 115 -7.11 -9.98 -6.59
N ARG A 116 -6.25 -9.12 -6.04
CA ARG A 116 -6.29 -7.66 -6.23
C ARG A 116 -5.15 -7.15 -7.09
N SER A 117 -4.00 -7.80 -7.02
CA SER A 117 -2.84 -7.47 -7.83
C SER A 117 -1.94 -8.68 -8.07
N LEU A 118 -1.20 -8.63 -9.17
CA LEU A 118 -0.14 -9.58 -9.48
C LEU A 118 1.20 -8.92 -9.21
N VAL A 119 2.12 -9.65 -8.61
CA VAL A 119 3.52 -9.23 -8.48
C VAL A 119 4.33 -10.02 -9.50
N LEU A 120 5.04 -9.30 -10.36
CA LEU A 120 5.90 -9.90 -11.38
C LEU A 120 7.30 -10.21 -10.83
N SER A 121 8.08 -10.98 -11.58
CA SER A 121 9.44 -11.38 -11.24
C SER A 121 10.40 -10.20 -11.01
N ASP A 122 10.19 -9.09 -11.72
CA ASP A 122 10.93 -7.83 -11.58
C ASP A 122 10.42 -6.95 -10.42
N GLN A 123 9.48 -7.46 -9.62
CA GLN A 123 8.77 -6.76 -8.54
C GLN A 123 7.78 -5.67 -9.00
N SER A 124 7.48 -5.57 -10.31
CA SER A 124 6.37 -4.74 -10.78
C SER A 124 5.04 -5.26 -10.23
N ILE A 125 4.15 -4.34 -9.88
CA ILE A 125 2.80 -4.64 -9.39
C ILE A 125 1.82 -4.33 -10.52
N LEU A 126 1.09 -5.34 -10.96
CA LEU A 126 0.02 -5.20 -11.93
C LEU A 126 -1.33 -5.19 -11.21
N GLN A 127 -2.03 -4.06 -11.24
CA GLN A 127 -3.39 -3.92 -10.74
C GLN A 127 -4.37 -4.29 -11.85
N LEU A 128 -5.26 -5.24 -11.57
CA LEU A 128 -6.30 -5.70 -12.47
C LEU A 128 -7.67 -5.36 -11.89
N PRO A 129 -8.62 -4.89 -12.72
CA PRO A 129 -10.01 -4.76 -12.28
C PRO A 129 -10.60 -6.10 -11.83
N PRO A 130 -11.48 -6.11 -10.81
CA PRO A 130 -12.03 -7.35 -10.24
C PRO A 130 -12.66 -8.28 -11.30
N ARG A 131 -13.38 -7.73 -12.27
CA ARG A 131 -13.98 -8.51 -13.36
C ARG A 131 -12.94 -9.23 -14.22
N ALA A 132 -11.82 -8.57 -14.52
CA ALA A 132 -10.75 -9.17 -15.33
C ALA A 132 -10.06 -10.30 -14.58
N VAL A 133 -9.88 -10.15 -13.26
CA VAL A 133 -9.35 -11.20 -12.39
C VAL A 133 -10.26 -12.43 -12.41
N GLU A 134 -11.58 -12.24 -12.27
CA GLU A 134 -12.55 -13.33 -12.29
C GLU A 134 -12.55 -14.07 -13.64
N GLN A 135 -12.56 -13.33 -14.76
CA GLN A 135 -12.55 -13.92 -16.10
C GLN A 135 -11.28 -14.69 -16.44
N LEU A 136 -10.15 -14.30 -15.84
CA LEU A 136 -8.83 -14.86 -16.16
C LEU A 136 -8.28 -15.73 -15.02
N ALA A 137 -9.07 -16.04 -13.98
CA ALA A 137 -8.63 -16.72 -12.78
C ALA A 137 -7.86 -18.03 -13.08
N ASP A 138 -8.36 -18.83 -14.03
CA ASP A 138 -7.74 -20.11 -14.44
C ASP A 138 -6.39 -19.94 -15.14
N LYS A 139 -6.13 -18.76 -15.70
CA LYS A 139 -4.89 -18.44 -16.44
C LYS A 139 -3.88 -17.68 -15.58
N LEU A 140 -4.34 -16.99 -14.54
CA LEU A 140 -3.51 -16.25 -13.61
C LEU A 140 -2.93 -17.20 -12.55
N THR A 141 -1.78 -17.80 -12.87
CA THR A 141 -1.06 -18.70 -11.96
C THR A 141 0.37 -18.23 -11.75
N THR A 142 0.92 -18.46 -10.56
CA THR A 142 2.34 -18.23 -10.30
C THR A 142 3.17 -19.04 -11.29
N GLY A 143 4.15 -18.40 -11.94
CA GLY A 143 4.95 -18.99 -13.01
C GLY A 143 4.43 -18.70 -14.42
N ALA A 144 3.21 -18.18 -14.59
CA ALA A 144 2.71 -17.78 -15.91
C ALA A 144 3.44 -16.54 -16.43
N SER A 145 3.85 -16.57 -17.69
CA SER A 145 4.42 -15.41 -18.40
C SER A 145 3.30 -14.55 -18.97
N LEU A 146 3.43 -13.24 -18.82
CA LEU A 146 2.49 -12.26 -19.34
C LEU A 146 3.18 -11.00 -19.86
N GLU A 147 2.45 -10.31 -20.72
CA GLU A 147 2.70 -8.92 -21.08
C GLU A 147 1.46 -8.12 -20.73
N ALA A 148 1.63 -6.93 -20.16
CA ALA A 148 0.53 -6.03 -19.89
C ALA A 148 0.86 -4.62 -20.35
N THR A 149 -0.15 -3.91 -20.83
CA THR A 149 -0.09 -2.48 -21.09
C THR A 149 -1.10 -1.76 -20.22
N GLY A 150 -0.82 -0.51 -19.90
CA GLY A 150 -1.77 0.38 -19.25
C GLY A 150 -1.09 1.62 -18.74
N THR A 151 -1.49 2.11 -17.58
CA THR A 151 -0.99 3.38 -17.03
C THR A 151 -0.21 3.16 -15.73
N LEU A 152 0.91 3.86 -15.60
CA LEU A 152 1.67 3.89 -14.36
C LEU A 152 0.89 4.67 -13.32
N ARG A 153 0.78 4.11 -12.11
CA ARG A 153 0.24 4.82 -10.96
C ARG A 153 1.21 5.93 -10.59
N ALA A 154 0.73 7.17 -10.64
CA ALA A 154 1.44 8.33 -10.12
C ALA A 154 1.55 8.31 -8.59
N ALA A 155 2.75 8.59 -8.08
CA ALA A 155 2.97 8.64 -6.64
C ALA A 155 2.10 9.74 -6.00
N HIS A 156 1.47 9.44 -4.88
CA HIS A 156 0.69 10.46 -4.17
C HIS A 156 1.58 11.27 -3.22
N PRO A 157 1.29 12.57 -3.03
CA PRO A 157 2.09 13.42 -2.15
C PRO A 157 2.25 12.83 -0.75
N GLY A 158 3.50 12.84 -0.25
CA GLY A 158 3.83 12.39 1.10
C GLY A 158 3.84 10.88 1.32
N GLU A 159 3.56 10.07 0.29
CA GLU A 159 3.61 8.61 0.43
C GLU A 159 5.04 8.07 0.47
N ALA A 160 5.27 7.05 1.31
CA ALA A 160 6.54 6.35 1.40
C ALA A 160 6.38 4.88 1.03
N MET A 161 7.21 4.38 0.12
CA MET A 161 7.22 2.96 -0.26
C MET A 161 7.94 2.14 0.81
N ALA A 162 7.44 0.93 1.07
CA ALA A 162 8.07 -0.02 1.97
C ALA A 162 9.32 -0.69 1.39
N ARG A 163 9.54 -0.55 0.08
CA ARG A 163 10.70 -1.08 -0.62
C ARG A 163 11.59 0.05 -1.10
N THR A 164 12.90 -0.21 -1.08
CA THR A 164 13.95 0.70 -1.54
C THR A 164 14.12 0.65 -3.06
N THR A 165 13.71 -0.43 -3.71
CA THR A 165 13.66 -0.54 -5.17
C THR A 165 12.39 0.13 -5.69
N PRO A 166 12.46 0.95 -6.76
CA PRO A 166 11.29 1.58 -7.33
C PRO A 166 10.30 0.51 -7.80
N VAL A 167 9.13 0.50 -7.16
CA VAL A 167 8.04 -0.42 -7.49
C VAL A 167 7.19 0.22 -8.58
N ARG A 168 7.17 -0.36 -9.78
CA ARG A 168 6.28 0.07 -10.85
C ARG A 168 4.90 -0.50 -10.59
N ILE A 169 3.93 0.35 -10.26
CA ILE A 169 2.54 -0.05 -10.11
C ILE A 169 1.82 0.33 -11.39
N VAL A 170 1.37 -0.66 -12.15
CA VAL A 170 0.70 -0.47 -13.44
C VAL A 170 -0.75 -0.89 -13.30
N ARG A 171 -1.66 0.01 -13.69
CA ARG A 171 -3.07 -0.31 -13.88
C ARG A 171 -3.21 -0.93 -15.26
N ALA A 172 -3.51 -2.22 -15.31
CA ALA A 172 -3.60 -2.94 -16.56
C ALA A 172 -4.83 -2.50 -17.34
N GLU A 173 -4.64 -2.23 -18.63
CA GLU A 173 -5.71 -2.03 -19.60
C GLU A 173 -5.79 -3.21 -20.56
N THR A 174 -4.64 -3.77 -20.93
CA THR A 174 -4.57 -5.01 -21.71
C THR A 174 -3.60 -6.00 -21.09
N LEU A 175 -3.89 -7.27 -21.27
CA LEU A 175 -3.09 -8.39 -20.78
C LEU A 175 -2.93 -9.42 -21.89
N THR A 176 -1.72 -9.84 -22.19
CA THR A 176 -1.43 -10.92 -23.12
C THR A 176 -0.95 -12.14 -22.33
N LEU A 177 -1.70 -13.23 -22.42
CA LEU A 177 -1.39 -14.52 -21.77
C LEU A 177 -1.39 -15.63 -22.82
N GLY A 178 -0.29 -16.37 -22.92
CA GLY A 178 -0.17 -17.49 -23.86
C GLY A 178 -0.45 -17.09 -25.32
N GLY A 179 -0.03 -15.89 -25.72
CA GLY A 179 -0.24 -15.34 -27.07
C GLY A 179 -1.61 -14.68 -27.30
N ASN A 180 -2.57 -14.82 -26.38
CA ASN A 180 -3.89 -14.21 -26.50
C ASN A 180 -3.95 -12.89 -25.74
N LYS A 181 -4.43 -11.82 -26.41
CA LYS A 181 -4.62 -10.50 -25.82
C LYS A 181 -6.04 -10.34 -25.29
N TYR A 182 -6.15 -9.88 -24.05
CA TYR A 182 -7.38 -9.62 -23.32
C TYR A 182 -7.46 -8.12 -22.98
N LEU A 183 -8.65 -7.53 -23.13
CA LEU A 183 -8.96 -6.21 -22.60
C LEU A 183 -9.40 -6.38 -21.16
N VAL A 184 -8.80 -5.63 -20.24
CA VAL A 184 -8.99 -5.82 -18.79
C VAL A 184 -9.49 -4.57 -18.07
N ARG A 185 -9.82 -3.48 -18.78
CA ARG A 185 -10.37 -2.23 -18.22
C ARG A 185 -11.89 -2.25 -18.02
#